data_AF-A0A1F9LSK8-F1
#
_entry.id   AF-A0A1F9LSK8-F1
#
_cell.length_a   1.000
_cell.length_b   1.000
_cell.length_c   1.000
_cell.angle_alpha   90.00
_cell.angle_beta   90.00
_cell.angle_gamma   90.00
#
_symmetry.space_group_name_H-M   'P 1'
#
loop_
_entity.id
_entity.type
_entity.pdbx_description
1 polymer ?
#
loop_
_entity_poly.entity_id
_entity_poly.type
_entity_poly.pdbx_seq_one_letter_code
_entity_poly.pdbx_strand_id
1 'polypeptide(L)'
;MTNVVKKDAELSIYVERMIRLIQLLRIYEMVLAIPERDDSGEPHITMRGTMMSVVYSFFYSLIESDPKGIDFFRIWRSRVPEMASEIDALEGRVAPMREGLRLFRNRFGFHGSTSREHEATAFDVLATYDGAEIYQAILDTRSLSTKLLQMKQDNKG
;
A
#
# COMPACT_ATOMS: atom_id res chain seq x y z
N MET A 1 5.10 -16.70 25.06
CA MET A 1 3.96 -16.29 24.21
C MET A 1 3.93 -17.22 23.00
N THR A 2 2.89 -18.04 22.85
CA THR A 2 2.79 -19.08 21.81
C THR A 2 2.72 -18.46 20.41
N ASN A 3 3.25 -19.17 19.39
CA ASN A 3 3.29 -18.69 17.99
C ASN A 3 1.90 -18.37 17.41
N VAL A 4 0.83 -18.98 17.94
CA VAL A 4 -0.56 -18.72 17.54
C VAL A 4 -0.99 -17.30 17.92
N VAL A 5 -0.74 -16.89 19.16
CA VAL A 5 -1.12 -15.55 19.67
C VAL A 5 -0.42 -14.43 18.88
N LYS A 6 0.85 -14.64 18.49
CA LYS A 6 1.58 -13.67 17.66
C LYS A 6 1.00 -13.53 16.25
N LYS A 7 0.61 -14.65 15.63
CA LYS A 7 -0.02 -14.65 14.30
C LYS A 7 -1.38 -13.94 14.33
N ASP A 8 -2.18 -14.14 15.36
CA ASP A 8 -3.50 -13.47 15.42
C ASP A 8 -3.38 -11.95 15.63
N ALA A 9 -2.41 -11.50 16.44
CA ALA A 9 -2.13 -10.08 16.62
C ALA A 9 -1.67 -9.40 15.31
N GLU A 10 -0.76 -10.04 14.58
CA GLU A 10 -0.29 -9.55 13.28
C GLU A 10 -1.43 -9.40 12.27
N LEU A 11 -2.33 -10.38 12.21
CA LEU A 11 -3.51 -10.30 11.34
C LEU A 11 -4.45 -9.16 11.77
N SER A 12 -4.67 -8.96 13.07
CA SER A 12 -5.50 -7.85 13.56
C SER A 12 -4.95 -6.49 13.11
N ILE A 13 -3.66 -6.27 13.32
CA ILE A 13 -2.98 -5.03 12.91
C ILE A 13 -3.08 -4.84 11.40
N TYR A 14 -2.87 -5.91 10.63
CA TYR A 14 -3.04 -5.88 9.18
C TYR A 14 -4.47 -5.48 8.78
N VAL A 15 -5.51 -6.09 9.36
CA VAL A 15 -6.91 -5.78 9.05
C VAL A 15 -7.24 -4.32 9.39
N GLU A 16 -6.80 -3.83 10.54
CA GLU A 16 -6.97 -2.43 10.93
C GLU A 16 -6.32 -1.47 9.92
N ARG A 17 -5.08 -1.76 9.49
CA ARG A 17 -4.40 -0.97 8.46
C ARG A 17 -5.12 -1.06 7.11
N MET A 18 -5.60 -2.24 6.72
CA MET A 18 -6.33 -2.41 5.46
C MET A 18 -7.62 -1.58 5.45
N ILE A 19 -8.37 -1.53 6.56
CA ILE A 19 -9.55 -0.67 6.70
C ILE A 19 -9.18 0.80 6.49
N ARG A 20 -8.08 1.26 7.10
CA ARG A 20 -7.59 2.64 6.92
C ARG A 20 -7.18 2.91 5.47
N LEU A 21 -6.51 1.97 4.80
CA LEU A 21 -6.18 2.10 3.38
C LEU A 21 -7.46 2.24 2.53
N ILE A 22 -8.49 1.44 2.79
CA ILE A 22 -9.78 1.54 2.09
C ILE A 22 -10.42 2.92 2.28
N GLN A 23 -10.37 3.47 3.49
CA GLN A 23 -10.87 4.81 3.77
C GLN A 23 -10.07 5.88 3.01
N LEU A 24 -8.74 5.78 2.99
CA LEU A 24 -7.86 6.68 2.24
C LEU A 24 -8.10 6.60 0.73
N LEU A 25 -8.27 5.38 0.19
CA LEU A 25 -8.59 5.16 -1.22
C LEU A 25 -9.90 5.84 -1.61
N ARG A 26 -10.95 5.74 -0.78
CA ARG A 26 -12.23 6.43 -1.05
C ARG A 26 -12.06 7.94 -1.10
N ILE A 27 -11.29 8.52 -0.18
CA ILE A 27 -11.01 9.97 -0.19
C ILE A 27 -10.23 10.34 -1.45
N TYR A 28 -9.24 9.53 -1.83
CA TYR A 28 -8.47 9.77 -3.04
C TYR A 28 -9.33 9.69 -4.30
N GLU A 29 -10.21 8.69 -4.42
CA GLU A 29 -11.18 8.57 -5.51
C GLU A 29 -12.11 9.79 -5.57
N MET A 30 -12.58 10.30 -4.43
CA MET A 30 -13.34 11.56 -4.36
C MET A 30 -12.52 12.77 -4.87
N VAL A 31 -11.24 12.84 -4.52
CA VAL A 31 -10.34 13.91 -4.97
C VAL A 31 -10.05 13.83 -6.47
N LEU A 32 -9.93 12.62 -7.03
CA LEU A 32 -9.76 12.42 -8.48
C LEU A 32 -11.00 12.87 -9.26
N ALA A 33 -12.20 12.74 -8.69
CA ALA A 33 -13.45 13.16 -9.30
C ALA A 33 -13.63 14.70 -9.38
N ILE A 34 -12.87 15.47 -8.59
CA ILE A 34 -12.90 16.93 -8.64
C ILE A 34 -12.08 17.38 -9.87
N PRO A 35 -12.64 18.17 -10.79
CA PRO A 35 -11.89 18.74 -11.91
C PRO A 35 -10.73 19.59 -11.40
N GLU A 36 -9.53 19.35 -11.90
CA GLU A 36 -8.35 20.12 -11.51
C GLU A 36 -8.39 21.48 -12.21
N ARG A 37 -8.29 22.56 -11.43
CA ARG A 37 -7.93 23.88 -11.95
C ARG A 37 -6.43 24.02 -11.78
N ASP A 38 -5.68 23.66 -12.81
CA ASP A 38 -4.23 23.76 -12.79
C ASP A 38 -3.81 25.20 -13.11
N ASP A 39 -3.63 26.01 -12.06
CA ASP A 39 -3.07 27.36 -12.16
C ASP A 39 -1.58 27.41 -11.75
N SER A 40 -0.99 26.29 -11.27
CA SER A 40 0.33 26.28 -10.62
C SER A 40 1.42 25.52 -11.38
N GLY A 41 1.10 24.63 -12.32
CA GLY A 41 2.08 23.92 -13.16
C GLY A 41 3.03 22.97 -12.41
N GLU A 42 2.88 22.81 -11.09
CA GLU A 42 3.68 21.91 -10.26
C GLU A 42 2.81 20.76 -9.69
N PRO A 43 2.90 19.54 -10.27
CA PRO A 43 2.01 18.43 -9.93
C PRO A 43 2.11 17.97 -8.46
N HIS A 44 3.20 18.30 -7.76
CA HIS A 44 3.47 17.90 -6.38
C HIS A 44 2.83 18.81 -5.31
N ILE A 45 2.29 19.97 -5.71
CA ILE A 45 1.58 20.92 -4.83
C ILE A 45 0.07 20.93 -5.14
N THR A 46 -0.45 19.79 -5.61
CA THR A 46 -1.88 19.61 -5.83
C THR A 46 -2.49 18.78 -4.72
N MET A 47 -3.80 18.96 -4.47
CA MET A 47 -4.55 18.08 -3.57
C MET A 47 -4.47 16.62 -4.04
N ARG A 48 -4.47 16.39 -5.37
CA ARG A 48 -4.31 15.06 -5.97
C ARG A 48 -2.95 14.45 -5.66
N GLY A 49 -1.87 15.18 -5.87
CA GLY A 49 -0.50 14.75 -5.56
C GLY A 49 -0.30 14.47 -4.07
N THR A 50 -0.88 15.31 -3.20
CA THR A 50 -0.86 15.11 -1.75
C THR A 50 -1.58 13.82 -1.35
N MET A 51 -2.79 13.60 -1.86
CA MET A 51 -3.57 12.41 -1.54
C MET A 51 -2.96 11.13 -2.11
N MET A 52 -2.44 11.17 -3.35
CA MET A 52 -1.66 10.07 -3.92
C MET A 52 -0.51 9.69 -2.98
N SER A 53 0.21 10.70 -2.48
CA SER A 53 1.36 10.48 -1.61
C SER A 53 0.99 9.82 -0.28
N VAL A 54 -0.13 10.23 0.31
CA VAL A 54 -0.68 9.59 1.51
C VAL A 54 -1.05 8.14 1.24
N VAL A 55 -1.77 7.86 0.14
CA VAL A 55 -2.21 6.51 -0.22
C VAL A 55 -1.02 5.59 -0.49
N TYR A 56 -0.03 6.04 -1.27
CA TYR A 56 1.11 5.20 -1.68
C TYR A 56 2.04 4.91 -0.50
N SER A 57 2.28 5.93 0.35
CA SER A 57 3.05 5.78 1.57
C SER A 57 2.37 4.85 2.57
N PHE A 58 1.04 4.93 2.68
CA PHE A 58 0.28 4.05 3.55
C PHE A 58 0.23 2.61 3.00
N PHE A 59 0.14 2.43 1.69
CA PHE A 59 0.19 1.12 1.06
C PHE A 59 1.49 0.38 1.38
N TYR A 60 2.65 1.04 1.33
CA TYR A 60 3.91 0.41 1.73
C TYR A 60 3.85 -0.20 3.13
N SER A 61 3.11 0.43 4.07
CA SER A 61 2.96 -0.09 5.44
C SER A 61 2.21 -1.43 5.55
N LEU A 62 1.64 -1.94 4.45
CA LEU A 62 0.98 -3.25 4.36
C LEU A 62 1.85 -4.31 3.65
N ILE A 63 2.96 -3.92 3.05
CA ILE A 63 3.84 -4.77 2.23
C ILE A 63 5.32 -4.59 2.63
N GLU A 64 5.56 -4.23 3.89
CA GLU A 64 6.90 -3.98 4.42
C GLU A 64 7.70 -5.28 4.42
N SER A 65 8.86 -5.27 3.75
CA SER A 65 9.76 -6.44 3.72
C SER A 65 10.52 -6.67 5.03
N ASP A 66 10.50 -5.69 5.94
CA ASP A 66 11.09 -5.82 7.26
C ASP A 66 10.39 -6.95 8.05
N PRO A 67 11.12 -7.89 8.68
CA PRO A 67 10.51 -8.99 9.44
C PRO A 67 9.62 -8.54 10.62
N LYS A 68 9.78 -7.31 11.11
CA LYS A 68 8.94 -6.68 12.15
C LYS A 68 7.80 -5.85 11.55
N GLY A 69 7.78 -5.65 10.25
CA GLY A 69 6.75 -4.95 9.50
C GLY A 69 5.56 -5.85 9.15
N ILE A 70 4.46 -5.20 8.75
CA ILE A 70 3.30 -5.90 8.20
C ILE A 70 3.58 -6.22 6.74
N ASP A 71 3.44 -7.51 6.41
CA ASP A 71 3.59 -8.03 5.06
C ASP A 71 2.38 -8.87 4.68
N PHE A 72 1.51 -8.30 3.85
CA PHE A 72 0.35 -8.95 3.26
C PHE A 72 0.66 -10.36 2.75
N PHE A 73 1.75 -10.52 2.00
CA PHE A 73 2.03 -11.77 1.29
C PHE A 73 2.41 -12.87 2.27
N ARG A 74 3.30 -12.59 3.22
CA ARG A 74 3.66 -13.51 4.30
C ARG A 74 2.47 -13.85 5.21
N ILE A 75 1.65 -12.86 5.54
CA ILE A 75 0.47 -13.06 6.40
C ILE A 75 -0.49 -14.04 5.75
N TRP A 76 -0.83 -13.83 4.48
CA TRP A 76 -1.88 -14.61 3.84
C TRP A 76 -1.40 -15.95 3.28
N ARG A 77 -0.17 -16.04 2.76
CA ARG A 77 0.40 -17.30 2.26
C ARG A 77 0.41 -18.40 3.33
N SER A 78 0.63 -18.03 4.60
CA SER A 78 0.62 -18.98 5.73
C SER A 78 -0.78 -19.33 6.26
N ARG A 79 -1.83 -18.62 5.82
CA ARG A 79 -3.20 -18.74 6.35
C ARG A 79 -4.18 -19.33 5.34
N VAL A 80 -3.95 -19.09 4.05
CA VAL A 80 -4.81 -19.55 2.94
C VAL A 80 -3.91 -20.12 1.83
N PRO A 81 -3.25 -21.27 2.05
CA PRO A 81 -2.30 -21.85 1.09
C PRO A 81 -2.92 -22.17 -0.27
N GLU A 82 -4.23 -22.42 -0.34
CA GLU A 82 -4.97 -22.66 -1.57
C GLU A 82 -5.00 -21.46 -2.52
N MET A 83 -4.75 -20.25 -2.01
CA MET A 83 -4.66 -19.00 -2.77
C MET A 83 -3.21 -18.58 -3.05
N ALA A 84 -2.23 -19.47 -2.82
CA ALA A 84 -0.81 -19.14 -2.95
C ALA A 84 -0.46 -18.62 -4.35
N SER A 85 -1.05 -19.20 -5.42
CA SER A 85 -0.78 -18.78 -6.79
C SER A 85 -1.17 -17.33 -7.04
N GLU A 86 -2.34 -16.88 -6.58
CA GLU A 86 -2.78 -15.50 -6.73
C GLU A 86 -1.99 -14.53 -5.86
N ILE A 87 -1.62 -14.95 -4.65
CA ILE A 87 -0.75 -14.17 -3.75
C ILE A 87 0.62 -13.97 -4.39
N ASP A 88 1.22 -15.01 -4.95
CA ASP A 88 2.54 -14.97 -5.59
C ASP A 88 2.51 -14.15 -6.88
N ALA A 89 1.44 -14.26 -7.68
CA ALA A 89 1.26 -13.44 -8.88
C ALA A 89 1.15 -11.94 -8.55
N LEU A 90 0.44 -11.59 -7.46
CA LEU A 90 0.40 -10.21 -6.98
C LEU A 90 1.76 -9.78 -6.40
N GLU A 91 2.45 -10.65 -5.66
CA GLU A 91 3.77 -10.33 -5.13
C GLU A 91 4.79 -10.07 -6.23
N GLY A 92 4.77 -10.86 -7.30
CA GLY A 92 5.65 -10.66 -8.47
C GLY A 92 5.50 -9.28 -9.11
N ARG A 93 4.30 -8.68 -9.03
CA ARG A 93 4.05 -7.31 -9.51
C ARG A 93 4.44 -6.24 -8.50
N VAL A 94 4.22 -6.48 -7.21
CA VAL A 94 4.48 -5.50 -6.15
C VAL A 94 5.95 -5.45 -5.73
N ALA A 95 6.63 -6.61 -5.70
CA ALA A 95 7.99 -6.75 -5.18
C ALA A 95 8.99 -5.81 -5.88
N PRO A 96 8.98 -5.62 -7.20
CA PRO A 96 9.88 -4.67 -7.88
C PRO A 96 9.71 -3.21 -7.42
N MET A 97 8.51 -2.82 -6.97
CA MET A 97 8.19 -1.45 -6.57
C MET A 97 8.51 -1.17 -5.10
N ARG A 98 8.70 -2.20 -4.26
CA ARG A 98 8.79 -2.08 -2.79
C ARG A 98 9.86 -1.09 -2.33
N GLU A 99 11.06 -1.19 -2.90
CA GLU A 99 12.18 -0.33 -2.48
C GLU A 99 11.92 1.14 -2.82
N GLY A 100 11.37 1.41 -4.01
CA GLY A 100 10.95 2.75 -4.40
C GLY A 100 9.84 3.29 -3.50
N LEU A 101 8.82 2.48 -3.19
CA LEU A 101 7.74 2.84 -2.27
C LEU A 101 8.22 3.08 -0.83
N ARG A 102 9.24 2.35 -0.38
CA ARG A 102 9.91 2.56 0.90
C ARG A 102 10.58 3.94 0.95
N LEU A 103 11.36 4.27 -0.09
CA LEU A 103 12.02 5.57 -0.20
C LEU A 103 10.98 6.69 -0.29
N PHE A 104 9.93 6.51 -1.09
CA PHE A 104 8.81 7.43 -1.21
C PHE A 104 8.17 7.74 0.16
N ARG A 105 7.80 6.70 0.91
CA ARG A 105 7.26 6.82 2.27
C ARG A 105 8.22 7.57 3.21
N ASN A 106 9.50 7.19 3.18
CA ASN A 106 10.48 7.67 4.14
C ASN A 106 10.95 9.10 3.86
N ARG A 107 10.90 9.57 2.61
CA ARG A 107 11.43 10.89 2.23
C ARG A 107 10.36 11.92 1.91
N PHE A 108 9.16 11.49 1.51
CA PHE A 108 8.07 12.38 1.12
C PHE A 108 6.79 12.15 1.93
N GLY A 109 6.48 10.89 2.26
CA GLY A 109 5.21 10.54 2.92
C GLY A 109 5.10 10.92 4.40
N PHE A 110 6.14 10.66 5.20
CA PHE A 110 6.06 10.79 6.67
C PHE A 110 7.24 11.50 7.35
N HIS A 111 8.25 11.94 6.61
CA HIS A 111 9.36 12.70 7.17
C HIS A 111 9.51 14.02 6.42
N GLY A 112 9.75 15.11 7.17
CA GLY A 112 10.11 16.39 6.58
C GLY A 112 11.58 16.36 6.17
N SER A 113 11.84 16.40 4.87
CA SER A 113 13.19 16.62 4.37
C SER A 113 13.58 18.09 4.53
N THR A 114 14.87 18.35 4.75
CA THR A 114 15.42 19.72 4.78
C THR A 114 15.96 20.17 3.43
N SER A 115 15.98 19.30 2.41
CA SER A 115 16.41 19.65 1.04
C SER A 115 15.51 19.04 -0.03
N ARG A 116 15.30 19.83 -1.11
CA ARG A 116 14.52 19.42 -2.29
C ARG A 116 15.18 18.28 -3.05
N GLU A 117 16.51 18.27 -3.12
CA GLU A 117 17.27 17.19 -3.75
C GLU A 117 17.01 15.85 -3.07
N HIS A 118 16.87 15.84 -1.74
CA HIS A 118 16.57 14.63 -0.99
C HIS A 118 15.10 14.19 -1.16
N GLU A 119 14.15 15.13 -1.29
CA GLU A 119 12.76 14.82 -1.65
C GLU A 119 12.62 14.32 -3.08
N ALA A 120 13.40 14.85 -4.03
CA ALA A 120 13.30 14.51 -5.45
C ALA A 120 13.48 13.00 -5.69
N THR A 121 14.46 12.40 -5.03
CA THR A 121 14.71 10.94 -5.10
C THR A 121 13.56 10.07 -4.58
N ALA A 122 12.63 10.64 -3.79
CA ALA A 122 11.43 9.92 -3.38
C ALA A 122 10.55 9.58 -4.59
N PHE A 123 10.55 10.44 -5.60
CA PHE A 123 9.74 10.32 -6.81
C PHE A 123 10.36 9.42 -7.88
N ASP A 124 11.57 8.91 -7.70
CA ASP A 124 12.22 7.99 -8.65
C ASP A 124 11.37 6.74 -8.92
N VAL A 125 10.57 6.31 -7.93
CA VAL A 125 9.62 5.21 -8.10
C VAL A 125 8.54 5.53 -9.12
N LEU A 126 8.09 6.79 -9.21
CA LEU A 126 7.10 7.25 -10.19
C LEU A 126 7.71 7.52 -11.58
N ALA A 127 9.04 7.69 -11.64
CA ALA A 127 9.76 7.72 -12.90
C ALA A 127 10.04 6.31 -13.45
N THR A 128 10.14 5.31 -12.57
CA THR A 128 10.43 3.91 -12.92
C THR A 128 9.17 3.11 -13.19
N TYR A 129 8.11 3.35 -12.42
CA TYR A 129 6.80 2.69 -12.53
C TYR A 129 5.74 3.75 -12.76
N ASP A 130 4.80 3.48 -13.65
CA ASP A 130 3.68 4.39 -13.88
C ASP A 130 2.86 4.49 -12.57
N GLY A 131 2.45 5.71 -12.21
CA GLY A 131 1.54 5.92 -11.10
C GLY A 131 0.27 5.06 -11.22
N ALA A 132 -0.22 4.81 -12.43
CA ALA A 132 -1.34 3.91 -12.67
C ALA A 132 -1.02 2.44 -12.31
N GLU A 133 0.21 1.96 -12.54
CA GLU A 133 0.62 0.61 -12.18
C GLU A 133 0.65 0.42 -10.66
N ILE A 134 1.20 1.40 -9.94
CA ILE A 134 1.20 1.40 -8.47
C ILE A 134 -0.23 1.43 -7.95
N TYR A 135 -1.08 2.30 -8.49
CA TYR A 135 -2.48 2.39 -8.09
C TYR A 135 -3.23 1.07 -8.34
N GLN A 136 -3.02 0.44 -9.50
CA GLN A 136 -3.62 -0.85 -9.81
C GLN A 136 -3.17 -1.94 -8.84
N ALA A 137 -1.88 -1.96 -8.48
CA ALA A 137 -1.37 -2.89 -7.47
C ALA A 137 -2.07 -2.72 -6.11
N ILE A 138 -2.36 -1.48 -5.70
CA ILE A 138 -3.12 -1.18 -4.49
C ILE A 138 -4.56 -1.73 -4.57
N LEU A 139 -5.24 -1.51 -5.70
CA LEU A 139 -6.59 -2.01 -5.93
C LEU A 139 -6.65 -3.54 -5.92
N ASP A 140 -5.65 -4.19 -6.50
CA ASP A 140 -5.54 -5.64 -6.54
C ASP A 140 -5.24 -6.22 -5.15
N THR A 141 -4.37 -5.57 -4.38
CA THR A 141 -4.18 -5.92 -2.96
C THR A 141 -5.49 -5.78 -2.20
N ARG A 142 -6.25 -4.69 -2.38
CA ARG A 142 -7.57 -4.51 -1.74
C ARG A 142 -8.52 -5.65 -2.11
N SER A 143 -8.65 -5.95 -3.40
CA SER A 143 -9.54 -7.00 -3.91
C SER A 143 -9.21 -8.36 -3.31
N LEU A 144 -7.93 -8.76 -3.37
CA LEU A 144 -7.48 -10.05 -2.87
C LEU A 144 -7.62 -10.12 -1.34
N SER A 145 -7.32 -9.04 -0.63
CA SER A 145 -7.54 -8.92 0.83
C SER A 145 -8.98 -9.20 1.23
N THR A 146 -9.94 -8.58 0.52
CA THR A 146 -11.36 -8.80 0.78
C THR A 146 -11.75 -10.25 0.54
N LYS A 147 -11.31 -10.85 -0.58
CA LYS A 147 -11.57 -12.28 -0.88
C LYS A 147 -11.04 -13.19 0.24
N LEU A 148 -9.79 -12.98 0.66
CA LEU A 148 -9.15 -13.80 1.70
C LEU A 148 -9.81 -13.66 3.07
N LEU A 149 -10.28 -12.45 3.42
CA LEU A 149 -11.04 -12.22 4.65
C LEU A 149 -12.40 -12.94 4.62
N GLN A 150 -13.10 -12.91 3.48
CA GLN A 150 -14.36 -13.63 3.32
C GLN A 150 -14.18 -15.14 3.48
N MET A 151 -13.19 -15.73 2.79
CA MET A 151 -12.87 -17.16 2.92
C MET A 151 -12.58 -17.56 4.38
N LYS A 152 -11.88 -16.70 5.13
CA LYS A 152 -11.60 -16.95 6.55
C LYS A 152 -12.86 -16.87 7.43
N GLN A 153 -13.86 -16.06 7.06
CA GLN A 153 -15.13 -16.02 7.77
C GLN A 153 -15.98 -17.26 7.48
N ASP A 154 -16.02 -17.69 6.22
CA ASP A 154 -16.79 -18.86 5.79
C ASP A 154 -16.25 -20.16 6.40
N ASN A 155 -14.92 -20.29 6.53
CA ASN A 155 -14.26 -21.45 7.17
C ASN A 155 -14.36 -21.48 8.70
N LYS A 156 -15.03 -20.51 9.33
CA LYS A 156 -15.30 -20.49 10.78
C LYS A 156 -16.74 -20.92 11.12
N GLY A 157 -17.61 -21.11 10.12
CA GLY A 157 -18.94 -21.71 10.25
C GLY A 157 -18.89 -23.22 10.15
#